data_AF-I2N2F7-F1
#
_entry.id   AF-I2N2F7-F1
#
_cell.length_a   1.000
_cell.length_b   1.000
_cell.length_c   1.000
_cell.angle_alpha   90.00
_cell.angle_beta   90.00
_cell.angle_gamma   90.00
#
_symmetry.space_group_name_H-M   'P 1'
#
loop_
_entity.id
_entity.type
_entity.pdbx_description
1 polymer ?
#
loop_
_entity_poly.entity_id
_entity_poly.type
_entity_poly.pdbx_seq_one_letter_code
_entity_poly.pdbx_strand_id
1 'polypeptide(L)'
;MRDLIVQAFSWALHMLLPARGRHRGPSRSAAASTYSIPPSPWSRPWTGPSSDTARSIFTADEARSLTQEQRERFYATAWAELGCDYPYLAEGVHQVPAEVHA
;
A
#
# COMPACT_ATOMS: atom_id res chain seq x y z
N MET A 1 4.05 -1.74 -24.55
CA MET A 1 4.66 -1.18 -23.31
C MET A 1 4.56 -2.15 -22.13
N ARG A 2 3.39 -2.74 -21.86
CA ARG A 2 3.19 -3.70 -20.75
C ARG A 2 4.12 -4.92 -20.83
N ASP A 3 4.38 -5.41 -22.04
CA ASP A 3 5.23 -6.60 -22.25
C ASP A 3 6.70 -6.35 -21.92
N LEU A 4 7.20 -5.14 -22.20
CA LEU A 4 8.57 -4.73 -21.85
C LEU A 4 8.77 -4.67 -20.33
N ILE A 5 7.74 -4.22 -19.60
CA ILE A 5 7.75 -4.19 -18.13
C ILE A 5 7.79 -5.62 -17.58
N VAL A 6 6.92 -6.52 -18.07
CA VAL A 6 6.88 -7.92 -17.63
C VAL A 6 8.20 -8.63 -17.92
N GLN A 7 8.80 -8.37 -19.09
CA GLN A 7 10.07 -8.97 -19.49
C GLN A 7 11.23 -8.49 -18.61
N ALA A 8 11.30 -7.18 -18.33
CA ALA A 8 12.32 -6.61 -17.46
C ALA A 8 12.23 -7.15 -16.02
N PHE A 9 11.01 -7.25 -15.47
CA PHE A 9 10.78 -7.81 -14.14
C PHE A 9 11.15 -9.29 -14.06
N SER A 10 10.79 -10.08 -15.08
CA SER A 10 11.10 -11.51 -15.12
C SER A 10 12.61 -11.75 -15.17
N TRP A 11 13.34 -10.92 -15.91
CA TRP A 11 14.80 -10.99 -16.01
C TRP A 11 15.48 -10.61 -14.68
N ALA A 12 15.02 -9.52 -14.04
CA ALA A 12 15.50 -9.11 -12.73
C ALA A 12 15.25 -10.18 -11.66
N LEU A 13 14.07 -10.80 -11.64
CA LEU A 13 13.73 -11.88 -10.71
C LEU A 13 14.60 -13.12 -10.90
N HIS A 14 14.92 -13.49 -12.15
CA HIS A 14 15.83 -14.60 -12.45
C HIS A 14 17.27 -14.34 -11.98
N MET A 15 17.72 -13.08 -12.03
CA MET A 15 19.04 -12.69 -11.53
C MET A 15 19.09 -12.66 -9.99
N LEU A 16 18.02 -12.20 -9.34
CA LEU A 16 17.96 -12.00 -7.89
C LEU A 16 17.64 -13.28 -7.10
N LEU A 17 16.87 -14.20 -7.68
CA LEU A 17 16.57 -15.49 -7.08
C LEU A 17 17.35 -16.58 -7.83
N PRO A 18 18.59 -16.89 -7.43
CA PRO A 18 19.23 -18.10 -7.95
C PRO A 18 18.32 -19.27 -7.57
N ALA A 19 17.71 -19.89 -8.58
CA ALA A 19 16.96 -21.13 -8.45
C ALA A 19 17.91 -22.26 -8.04
N ARG A 20 18.34 -22.23 -6.78
CA ARG A 20 19.02 -23.32 -6.10
C ARG A 20 18.29 -23.55 -4.80
N GLY A 21 17.14 -24.23 -4.93
CA GLY A 21 16.54 -24.97 -3.84
C GLY A 21 17.55 -26.02 -3.36
N ARG A 22 18.44 -25.63 -2.45
CA ARG A 22 19.23 -26.58 -1.67
C ARG A 22 18.33 -26.96 -0.51
N HIS A 23 17.69 -28.13 -0.62
CA HIS A 23 16.95 -28.73 0.49
C HIS A 23 17.86 -28.74 1.72
N ARG A 24 17.59 -27.83 2.66
CA ARG A 24 18.30 -27.75 3.92
C ARG A 24 17.81 -28.96 4.72
N GLY A 25 18.66 -29.98 4.86
CA GLY A 25 18.46 -31.04 5.85
C GLY A 25 18.28 -30.40 7.25
N PRO A 26 17.59 -31.08 8.18
CA PRO A 26 17.17 -30.47 9.44
C PRO A 26 18.41 -30.01 10.22
N SER A 27 18.66 -28.71 10.23
CA SER A 27 19.63 -28.09 11.12
C SER A 27 19.05 -28.15 12.53
N ARG A 28 19.74 -28.88 13.39
CA ARG A 28 19.55 -28.96 14.85
C ARG A 28 18.99 -27.64 15.39
N SER A 29 17.79 -27.71 15.96
CA SER A 29 17.06 -26.58 16.53
C SER A 29 17.92 -25.90 17.59
N ALA A 30 18.50 -24.75 17.25
CA ALA A 30 19.04 -23.83 18.24
C ALA A 30 17.84 -23.14 18.89
N ALA A 31 17.78 -23.16 20.22
CA ALA A 31 16.71 -22.53 20.98
C ALA A 31 16.50 -21.09 20.49
N ALA A 32 15.34 -20.83 19.90
CA ALA A 32 14.97 -19.52 19.43
C ALA A 32 14.88 -18.61 20.66
N SER A 33 15.83 -17.70 20.77
CA SER A 33 15.73 -16.59 21.71
C SER A 33 14.45 -15.82 21.39
N THR A 34 13.54 -15.73 22.36
CA THR A 34 12.27 -15.01 22.25
C THR A 34 12.50 -13.49 22.24
N TYR A 35 13.30 -13.00 21.31
CA TYR A 35 13.27 -11.58 20.97
C TYR A 35 12.05 -11.36 20.07
N SER A 36 11.11 -10.55 20.56
CA SER A 36 10.01 -10.03 19.76
C SER A 36 10.63 -9.21 18.61
N ILE A 37 10.74 -9.82 17.42
CA ILE A 37 11.10 -9.10 16.21
C ILE A 37 9.95 -8.12 15.96
N PRO A 38 10.21 -6.81 15.81
CA PRO A 38 9.14 -5.88 15.50
C PRO A 38 8.46 -6.35 14.20
N PRO A 39 7.12 -6.43 14.17
CA PRO A 39 6.43 -6.94 12.99
C PRO A 39 6.84 -6.11 11.78
N SER A 40 7.30 -6.80 10.74
CA SER A 40 7.69 -6.17 9.49
C SER A 40 6.53 -5.31 8.99
N PRO A 41 6.75 -4.06 8.55
CA PRO A 41 5.66 -3.24 8.01
C PRO A 41 5.00 -3.90 6.79
N TRP A 42 5.72 -4.80 6.09
CA TRP A 42 5.20 -5.60 4.97
C TRP A 42 4.43 -6.87 5.38
N SER A 43 4.42 -7.21 6.67
CA SER A 43 3.62 -8.33 7.21
C SER A 43 2.21 -7.91 7.63
N ARG A 44 1.96 -6.60 7.75
CA ARG A 44 0.64 -6.08 8.09
C ARG A 44 -0.25 -6.09 6.84
N PRO A 45 -1.44 -6.69 6.90
CA PRO A 45 -2.42 -6.55 5.84
C PRO A 45 -2.73 -5.07 5.59
N TRP A 46 -2.98 -4.73 4.33
CA TRP A 46 -3.46 -3.40 3.96
C TRP A 46 -4.79 -3.12 4.67
N THR A 47 -4.86 -2.02 5.42
CA THR A 47 -6.04 -1.61 6.20
C THR A 47 -6.90 -0.57 5.49
N GLY A 48 -6.49 -0.09 4.32
CA GLY A 48 -7.23 0.91 3.56
C GLY A 48 -8.29 0.29 2.64
N PRO A 49 -8.93 1.11 1.78
CA PRO A 49 -9.98 0.64 0.90
C PRO A 49 -9.47 -0.37 -0.13
N SER A 50 -10.39 -1.17 -0.67
CA SER A 50 -10.10 -2.05 -1.80
C SER A 50 -9.66 -1.23 -3.03
N SER A 51 -8.91 -1.87 -3.94
CA SER A 51 -8.49 -1.20 -5.18
C SER A 51 -9.67 -0.71 -6.03
N ASP A 52 -10.80 -1.41 -5.99
CA ASP A 52 -11.97 -1.05 -6.80
C ASP A 52 -12.69 0.15 -6.20
N THR A 53 -12.82 0.19 -4.87
CA THR A 53 -13.33 1.35 -4.13
C THR A 53 -12.46 2.59 -4.34
N ALA A 54 -11.14 2.45 -4.26
CA ALA A 54 -10.23 3.57 -4.53
C ALA A 54 -10.39 4.08 -5.98
N ARG A 55 -10.50 3.17 -6.95
CA ARG A 55 -10.66 3.54 -8.36
C ARG A 55 -11.97 4.29 -8.61
N SER A 56 -13.08 3.85 -8.02
CA SER A 56 -14.37 4.54 -8.20
C SER A 56 -14.32 5.99 -7.73
N ILE A 57 -13.60 6.29 -6.64
CA ILE A 57 -13.41 7.66 -6.14
C ILE A 57 -12.64 8.50 -7.16
N PHE A 58 -11.49 7.99 -7.65
CA PHE A 58 -10.65 8.77 -8.57
C PHE A 58 -11.25 8.93 -9.97
N THR A 59 -12.13 8.02 -10.39
CA THR A 59 -12.78 8.07 -11.72
C THR A 59 -14.18 8.70 -11.72
N ALA A 60 -14.67 9.14 -10.55
CA ALA A 60 -15.97 9.78 -10.36
C ALA A 60 -16.18 10.91 -11.38
N ASP A 61 -17.34 10.93 -12.03
CA ASP A 61 -17.64 11.92 -13.06
C ASP A 61 -17.72 13.33 -12.46
N GLU A 62 -18.15 13.44 -11.20
CA GLU A 62 -18.21 14.66 -10.41
C GLU A 62 -16.85 15.33 -10.28
N ALA A 63 -15.78 14.54 -10.17
CA ALA A 63 -14.41 15.04 -10.03
C ALA A 63 -13.85 15.65 -11.32
N ARG A 64 -14.46 15.38 -12.49
CA ARG A 64 -13.93 15.81 -13.80
C ARG A 64 -14.16 17.28 -14.10
N SER A 65 -15.23 17.86 -13.57
CA SER A 65 -15.58 19.28 -13.77
C SER A 65 -14.98 20.21 -12.71
N LEU A 66 -14.39 19.65 -11.65
CA LEU A 66 -13.81 20.41 -10.54
C LEU A 66 -12.45 21.01 -10.89
N THR A 67 -12.14 22.14 -10.28
CA THR A 67 -10.76 22.64 -10.27
C THR A 67 -9.86 21.67 -9.50
N GLN A 68 -8.55 21.76 -9.70
CA GLN A 68 -7.60 20.88 -9.01
C GLN A 68 -7.80 20.89 -7.48
N GLU A 69 -7.93 22.07 -6.87
CA GLU A 69 -8.12 22.22 -5.43
C GLU A 69 -9.44 21.61 -4.95
N GLN A 70 -10.53 21.82 -5.68
CA GLN A 70 -11.84 21.23 -5.36
C GLN A 70 -11.82 19.71 -5.49
N ARG A 71 -11.10 19.20 -6.49
CA ARG A 71 -10.94 17.77 -6.72
C ARG A 71 -10.16 17.10 -5.61
N GLU A 72 -9.07 17.70 -5.14
CA GLU A 72 -8.33 17.18 -3.99
C GLU A 72 -9.16 17.20 -2.70
N ARG A 73 -9.96 18.25 -2.49
CA ARG A 73 -10.93 18.29 -1.38
C ARG A 73 -11.99 17.19 -1.50
N PHE A 74 -12.52 16.96 -2.69
CA PHE A 74 -13.46 15.87 -2.96
C PHE A 74 -12.85 14.50 -2.63
N TYR A 75 -11.62 14.24 -3.06
CA TYR A 75 -10.91 13.00 -2.71
C TYR A 75 -10.66 12.89 -1.21
N ALA A 76 -10.20 13.96 -0.56
CA ALA A 76 -9.98 13.97 0.87
C ALA A 76 -11.24 13.61 1.65
N THR A 77 -12.39 14.19 1.27
CA THR A 77 -13.69 13.85 1.88
C THR A 77 -14.08 12.40 1.65
N ALA A 78 -13.98 11.89 0.42
CA ALA A 78 -14.34 10.51 0.11
C ALA A 78 -13.46 9.48 0.85
N TRP A 79 -12.18 9.77 1.05
CA TRP A 79 -11.27 8.92 1.83
C TRP A 79 -11.55 9.01 3.33
N ALA A 80 -11.87 10.20 3.85
CA ALA A 80 -12.25 10.39 5.25
C ALA A 80 -13.55 9.65 5.62
N GLU A 81 -14.53 9.61 4.71
CA GLU A 81 -15.76 8.80 4.87
C GLU A 81 -15.47 7.30 4.99
N LEU A 82 -14.35 6.84 4.40
CA LEU A 82 -13.85 5.47 4.52
C LEU A 82 -12.97 5.26 5.76
N GLY A 83 -12.85 6.26 6.63
CA GLY A 83 -11.99 6.23 7.82
C GLY A 83 -10.50 6.18 7.50
N CYS A 84 -10.11 6.62 6.29
CA CYS A 84 -8.74 6.59 5.83
C CYS A 84 -8.18 8.00 5.68
N ASP A 85 -6.96 8.22 6.19
CA ASP A 85 -6.27 9.49 6.01
C ASP A 85 -5.88 9.69 4.54
N TYR A 86 -6.19 10.87 3.99
CA TYR A 86 -5.80 11.27 2.65
C TYR A 86 -4.69 12.33 2.73
N PRO A 87 -3.54 12.14 2.04
CA PRO A 87 -2.34 12.96 2.22
C PRO A 87 -2.40 14.31 1.47
N TYR A 88 -3.53 15.01 1.55
CA TYR A 88 -3.69 16.34 1.00
C TYR A 88 -3.42 17.41 2.07
N LEU A 89 -2.52 18.33 1.75
CA LEU A 89 -2.17 19.47 2.58
C LEU A 89 -2.48 20.74 1.77
N ALA A 90 -3.54 21.44 2.15
CA ALA A 90 -3.89 22.74 1.59
C ALA A 90 -4.01 23.78 2.69
N GLU A 91 -3.83 25.04 2.31
CA GLU A 91 -4.00 26.17 3.20
C GLU A 91 -5.43 26.17 3.77
N GLY A 92 -5.54 26.18 5.11
CA GLY A 92 -6.81 26.10 5.83
C GLY A 92 -7.39 24.70 6.03
N VAL A 93 -6.72 23.62 5.58
CA VAL A 93 -7.15 22.23 5.83
C VAL A 93 -6.37 21.66 7.02
N HIS A 94 -7.05 21.45 8.15
CA HIS A 94 -6.49 20.74 9.30
C HIS A 94 -6.68 19.23 9.12
N GLN A 95 -5.59 18.48 9.01
CA GLN A 95 -5.64 17.02 9.06
C GLN A 95 -5.97 16.60 10.50
N VAL A 96 -7.13 15.95 10.68
CA VAL A 96 -7.45 15.26 11.93
C VAL A 96 -7.04 13.80 11.71
N PRO A 97 -5.99 13.30 12.38
CA PRO A 97 -5.61 11.90 12.22
C PRO A 97 -6.77 11.03 12.70
N ALA A 98 -7.22 10.10 11.86
CA ALA A 98 -8.16 9.09 12.29
C ALA A 98 -7.46 8.21 13.35
N GLU A 99 -7.89 8.29 14.61
CA GLU A 99 -7.41 7.37 15.64
C GLU A 99 -7.83 5.94 15.26
N VAL A 100 -6.87 5.18 14.72
CA VAL A 100 -7.05 3.75 14.43
C VAL A 100 -6.95 3.02 15.76
N HIS A 101 -8.09 2.73 16.41
CA HIS A 101 -8.13 1.75 17.49
C HIS A 101 -7.77 0.37 16.92
N ALA A 102 -6.63 -0.17 17.39
CA ALA A 102 -6.06 -1.45 17.01
C ALA A 102 -6.76 -2.64 17.69
#